data_AF-A0A7W7GTH1-F1
#
_entry.id   AF-A0A7W7GTH1-F1
#
_cell.length_a   1.000
_cell.length_b   1.000
_cell.length_c   1.000
_cell.angle_alpha   90.00
_cell.angle_beta   90.00
_cell.angle_gamma   90.00
#
_symmetry.space_group_name_H-M   'P 1'
#
loop_
_entity.id
_entity.type
_entity.pdbx_description
1 polymer ?
#
loop_
_entity_poly.entity_id
_entity_poly.type
_entity_poly.pdbx_seq_one_letter_code
_entity_poly.pdbx_strand_id
1 'polypeptide(L)'
;MSRNWLTRAGVALLATTAAVGVSAAPAQAASTGYVYVGAPIEPGDPVNVVFKAGSGKRNAVVVTRSGRTVTIDDRVTVRAGKGCKPVKRDKTKVRCTVKAEIGSVNVSLGSGNDKVTNRSNLSLLATGGSGSDALIGGSGQDYLFGGTGADRLHGLAGNDYLYGETGADLLVGGTGNDNLTGGRGNDREYGEAGNDSHAQGKEEAGADADLISGGAGTDQISYYARTKPITADSDGVTGDDGRAGEGDTILSAETIIGGLGDDHLYGTGGPDTLSGLAGNDTIVGNGGDDSLQDYAGVNKLYGGDGNDVLESGSGADLLLGGAGVDTVDYRWRFEPVTVDLDDATGDDGRPGERDTVAEIENIRGSQAADVLTGNDGANKLDGGDGDDVIRGGAGDDVLLGGESDGVDQLYGEAGDDYLDGAQDGKIDALDGGDNGPAGDRCLPNSEGDKLVNCER
;
A
#
# COMPACT_ATOMS: atom_id res chain seq x y z
N MET A 1 53.60 55.46 -19.78
CA MET A 1 53.90 56.54 -18.80
C MET A 1 52.82 56.44 -17.71
N SER A 2 52.95 55.67 -16.62
CA SER A 2 53.78 55.91 -15.41
C SER A 2 53.65 57.38 -14.96
N ARG A 3 53.16 57.75 -13.77
CA ARG A 3 53.28 57.09 -12.45
C ARG A 3 52.47 57.83 -11.35
N ASN A 4 52.32 57.15 -10.20
CA ASN A 4 52.04 57.60 -8.82
C ASN A 4 50.58 57.76 -8.37
N TRP A 5 50.16 57.49 -7.12
CA TRP A 5 50.43 56.49 -6.06
C TRP A 5 49.49 56.93 -4.87
N LEU A 6 48.68 56.01 -4.32
CA LEU A 6 48.25 55.84 -2.90
C LEU A 6 48.38 57.03 -1.90
N THR A 7 47.33 57.41 -1.13
CA THR A 7 46.86 56.84 0.17
C THR A 7 45.93 57.77 0.99
N ARG A 8 44.96 57.15 1.71
CA ARG A 8 44.32 57.49 3.02
C ARG A 8 43.49 58.79 3.16
N ALA A 9 42.47 58.93 4.00
CA ALA A 9 41.52 58.10 4.77
C ALA A 9 40.65 59.13 5.57
N GLY A 10 39.38 58.83 5.89
CA GLY A 10 38.64 59.60 6.91
C GLY A 10 37.16 59.83 6.62
N VAL A 11 36.33 59.08 7.33
CA VAL A 11 34.86 59.01 7.34
C VAL A 11 34.25 60.15 8.18
N ALA A 12 33.11 60.71 7.77
CA ALA A 12 31.85 60.74 8.55
C ALA A 12 30.76 61.59 7.85
N LEU A 13 29.61 60.93 7.68
CA LEU A 13 28.35 61.34 7.07
C LEU A 13 27.47 62.09 8.09
N LEU A 14 26.70 63.10 7.65
CA LEU A 14 25.22 63.14 7.75
C LEU A 14 24.67 64.53 7.41
N ALA A 15 23.88 64.57 6.33
CA ALA A 15 23.11 65.70 5.87
C ALA A 15 21.64 65.56 6.32
N THR A 16 21.18 66.58 7.05
CA THR A 16 19.92 67.34 6.93
C THR A 16 18.60 66.71 6.43
N THR A 17 17.58 66.99 7.25
CA THR A 17 16.25 67.61 6.95
C THR A 17 14.99 66.80 6.61
N ALA A 18 13.98 67.07 7.45
CA ALA A 18 12.57 67.42 7.18
C ALA A 18 11.49 66.34 7.15
N ALA A 19 10.42 66.66 7.89
CA ALA A 19 9.20 65.89 8.14
C ALA A 19 8.11 66.14 7.07
N VAL A 20 7.32 65.12 6.75
CA VAL A 20 5.90 65.20 6.34
C VAL A 20 5.25 63.86 6.73
N GLY A 21 4.11 63.92 7.44
CA GLY A 21 3.38 62.72 7.87
C GLY A 21 2.48 62.13 6.78
N VAL A 22 2.20 60.83 6.88
CA VAL A 22 0.97 60.19 6.38
C VAL A 22 0.71 58.95 7.23
N SER A 23 -0.52 58.81 7.72
CA SER A 23 -1.08 57.60 8.33
C SER A 23 -0.94 56.39 7.39
N ALA A 24 -0.40 55.27 7.86
CA ALA A 24 -0.49 54.01 7.13
C ALA A 24 -0.73 52.82 8.07
N ALA A 25 -1.98 52.62 8.44
CA ALA A 25 -2.63 51.32 8.24
C ALA A 25 -3.91 51.61 7.45
N PRO A 26 -4.39 50.76 6.53
CA PRO A 26 -4.03 49.35 6.32
C PRO A 26 -3.72 49.00 4.84
N ALA A 27 -2.72 48.16 4.58
CA ALA A 27 -2.70 47.41 3.32
C ALA A 27 -3.40 46.06 3.53
N GLN A 28 -4.70 46.10 3.83
CA GLN A 28 -5.55 44.93 3.63
C GLN A 28 -5.85 44.86 2.13
N ALA A 29 -4.88 44.36 1.37
CA ALA A 29 -5.06 44.07 -0.03
C ALA A 29 -6.17 43.02 -0.17
N ALA A 30 -7.20 43.36 -0.93
CA ALA A 30 -8.32 42.48 -1.24
C ALA A 30 -7.83 41.34 -2.15
N SER A 31 -7.70 40.14 -1.60
CA SER A 31 -7.65 38.89 -2.36
C SER A 31 -9.02 38.67 -3.02
N THR A 32 -9.03 38.41 -4.32
CA THR A 32 -10.27 38.15 -5.06
C THR A 32 -10.39 36.66 -5.35
N GLY A 33 -11.30 35.98 -4.66
CA GLY A 33 -11.69 34.61 -4.96
C GLY A 33 -13.16 34.53 -5.35
N TYR A 34 -13.52 33.54 -6.14
CA TYR A 34 -14.90 33.35 -6.59
C TYR A 34 -15.53 32.16 -5.87
N VAL A 35 -16.76 32.33 -5.39
CA VAL A 35 -17.59 31.24 -4.84
C VAL A 35 -18.81 31.06 -5.72
N TYR A 36 -19.05 29.84 -6.18
CA TYR A 36 -20.26 29.49 -6.91
C TYR A 36 -20.75 28.08 -6.59
N VAL A 37 -22.02 27.86 -6.90
CA VAL A 37 -22.70 26.56 -6.79
C VAL A 37 -22.60 25.88 -8.14
N GLY A 38 -22.08 24.65 -8.19
CA GLY A 38 -22.11 23.82 -9.39
C GLY A 38 -23.54 23.65 -9.89
N ALA A 39 -23.74 23.69 -11.22
CA ALA A 39 -25.07 23.51 -11.79
C ALA A 39 -25.58 22.10 -11.46
N PRO A 40 -26.82 21.92 -11.00
CA PRO A 40 -27.42 20.59 -11.00
C PRO A 40 -27.72 20.20 -12.45
N ILE A 41 -27.35 18.98 -12.80
CA ILE A 41 -27.97 18.20 -13.86
C ILE A 41 -28.92 17.26 -13.10
N GLU A 42 -30.15 17.07 -13.56
CA GLU A 42 -31.21 16.22 -12.94
C GLU A 42 -31.73 16.55 -11.50
N PRO A 43 -33.04 16.38 -11.23
CA PRO A 43 -33.59 16.41 -9.87
C PRO A 43 -33.11 15.21 -9.04
N GLY A 44 -32.28 15.47 -8.03
CA GLY A 44 -31.77 14.43 -7.12
C GLY A 44 -30.26 14.49 -6.93
N ASP A 45 -29.54 15.07 -7.90
CA ASP A 45 -28.10 15.11 -7.86
C ASP A 45 -27.59 16.06 -6.75
N PRO A 46 -26.54 15.64 -6.02
CA PRO A 46 -25.89 16.49 -5.04
C PRO A 46 -25.23 17.70 -5.73
N VAL A 47 -25.17 18.80 -4.99
CA VAL A 47 -24.65 20.08 -5.50
C VAL A 47 -23.29 20.38 -4.89
N ASN A 48 -22.35 20.85 -5.71
CA ASN A 48 -20.99 21.17 -5.26
C ASN A 48 -20.81 22.67 -5.01
N VAL A 49 -20.12 23.03 -3.92
CA VAL A 49 -19.75 24.43 -3.65
C VAL A 49 -18.29 24.62 -4.02
N VAL A 50 -18.00 25.55 -4.93
CA VAL A 50 -16.63 25.76 -5.43
C VAL A 50 -16.09 27.11 -4.99
N PHE A 51 -14.90 27.11 -4.39
CA PHE A 51 -14.06 28.27 -4.10
C PHE A 51 -12.82 28.23 -4.99
N LYS A 52 -12.50 29.37 -5.62
CA LYS A 52 -11.24 29.57 -6.34
C LYS A 52 -10.57 30.85 -5.86
N ALA A 53 -9.38 30.75 -5.27
CA ALA A 53 -8.56 31.90 -4.90
C ALA A 53 -7.84 32.50 -6.12
N GLY A 54 -7.45 33.77 -6.01
CA GLY A 54 -6.51 34.40 -6.94
C GLY A 54 -5.06 34.17 -6.48
N SER A 55 -4.11 34.17 -7.43
CA SER A 55 -2.68 34.01 -7.12
C SER A 55 -2.05 35.24 -6.43
N GLY A 56 -0.96 35.02 -5.69
CA GLY A 56 -0.07 36.05 -5.17
C GLY A 56 -0.34 36.54 -3.74
N LYS A 57 -1.15 35.82 -2.95
CA LYS A 57 -1.55 36.17 -1.57
C LYS A 57 -1.87 34.90 -0.76
N ARG A 58 -1.66 34.99 0.56
CA ARG A 58 -2.10 34.00 1.55
C ARG A 58 -3.64 34.02 1.70
N ASN A 59 -4.27 32.85 1.65
CA ASN A 59 -5.71 32.58 1.74
C ASN A 59 -6.00 31.69 2.95
N ALA A 60 -7.11 31.91 3.66
CA ALA A 60 -7.48 31.13 4.84
C ALA A 60 -8.98 30.81 4.85
N VAL A 61 -9.36 29.62 4.40
CA VAL A 61 -10.74 29.21 4.14
C VAL A 61 -11.27 28.29 5.24
N VAL A 62 -12.39 28.65 5.88
CA VAL A 62 -13.12 27.74 6.78
C VAL A 62 -14.49 27.40 6.20
N VAL A 63 -14.79 26.09 6.10
CA VAL A 63 -16.05 25.57 5.56
C VAL A 63 -16.90 25.01 6.70
N THR A 64 -18.16 25.45 6.79
CA THR A 64 -19.14 24.96 7.79
C THR A 64 -20.48 24.62 7.14
N ARG A 65 -21.11 23.51 7.52
CA ARG A 65 -22.43 23.07 7.03
C ARG A 65 -23.49 23.20 8.14
N SER A 66 -24.68 23.69 7.77
CA SER A 66 -25.88 23.67 8.61
C SER A 66 -27.08 23.29 7.74
N GLY A 67 -27.50 22.01 7.80
CA GLY A 67 -28.52 21.47 6.89
C GLY A 67 -28.02 21.44 5.43
N ARG A 68 -28.77 22.05 4.50
CA ARG A 68 -28.38 22.20 3.08
C ARG A 68 -27.67 23.54 2.79
N THR A 69 -27.10 24.16 3.81
CA THR A 69 -26.41 25.45 3.70
C THR A 69 -24.94 25.28 4.03
N VAL A 70 -24.06 25.79 3.16
CA VAL A 70 -22.61 25.86 3.38
C VAL A 70 -22.20 27.31 3.59
N THR A 71 -21.36 27.55 4.59
CA THR A 71 -20.73 28.85 4.85
C THR A 71 -19.23 28.73 4.69
N ILE A 72 -18.65 29.62 3.88
CA ILE A 72 -17.20 29.74 3.62
C ILE A 72 -16.71 31.05 4.26
N ASP A 73 -15.63 31.03 5.02
CA ASP A 73 -15.05 32.18 5.72
C ASP A 73 -13.62 32.49 5.22
N ASP A 74 -13.36 33.70 4.64
CA ASP A 74 -12.04 34.34 4.41
C ASP A 74 -12.16 35.76 3.78
N ARG A 75 -11.10 36.58 3.64
CA ARG A 75 -11.07 37.76 2.72
C ARG A 75 -11.22 37.36 1.26
N VAL A 76 -12.43 37.00 0.87
CA VAL A 76 -12.81 36.65 -0.49
C VAL A 76 -13.48 37.85 -1.13
N THR A 77 -12.96 38.37 -2.24
CA THR A 77 -13.77 39.28 -3.07
C THR A 77 -14.75 38.47 -3.91
N VAL A 78 -15.92 38.21 -3.33
CA VAL A 78 -16.97 37.34 -3.88
C VAL A 78 -17.69 38.00 -5.06
N ARG A 79 -17.78 37.32 -6.21
CA ARG A 79 -18.91 37.53 -7.13
C ARG A 79 -19.95 36.46 -6.86
N ALA A 80 -21.09 36.88 -6.34
CA ALA A 80 -22.21 35.99 -6.04
C ALA A 80 -22.73 35.31 -7.32
N GLY A 81 -22.65 33.98 -7.38
CA GLY A 81 -23.38 33.16 -8.35
C GLY A 81 -24.85 32.94 -7.96
N LYS A 82 -25.61 32.22 -8.79
CA LYS A 82 -26.98 31.79 -8.43
C LYS A 82 -26.90 30.82 -7.24
N GLY A 83 -27.24 31.27 -6.03
CA GLY A 83 -27.37 30.43 -4.82
C GLY A 83 -26.45 30.80 -3.65
N CYS A 84 -25.37 31.55 -3.89
CA CYS A 84 -24.45 32.02 -2.85
C CYS A 84 -24.56 33.54 -2.66
N LYS A 85 -24.60 34.00 -1.42
CA LYS A 85 -24.62 35.43 -1.08
C LYS A 85 -23.62 35.74 0.04
N PRO A 86 -22.92 36.89 -0.01
CA PRO A 86 -22.13 37.35 1.13
C PRO A 86 -23.00 37.49 2.39
N VAL A 87 -22.43 37.18 3.56
CA VAL A 87 -23.11 37.31 4.85
C VAL A 87 -23.31 38.79 5.19
N LYS A 88 -24.49 39.12 5.73
CA LYS A 88 -24.82 40.49 6.11
C LYS A 88 -23.86 40.97 7.20
N ARG A 89 -23.17 42.10 6.95
CA ARG A 89 -22.14 42.74 7.82
C ARG A 89 -20.80 42.02 7.88
N ASP A 90 -20.67 40.86 7.25
CA ASP A 90 -19.40 40.18 7.14
C ASP A 90 -19.18 39.68 5.70
N LYS A 91 -18.52 40.50 4.90
CA LYS A 91 -18.29 40.20 3.48
C LYS A 91 -17.17 39.18 3.27
N THR A 92 -16.46 38.78 4.34
CA THR A 92 -15.50 37.68 4.30
C THR A 92 -16.21 36.33 4.26
N LYS A 93 -17.46 36.29 4.75
CA LYS A 93 -18.24 35.06 4.76
C LYS A 93 -19.18 35.00 3.57
N VAL A 94 -19.21 33.85 2.90
CA VAL A 94 -20.20 33.52 1.87
C VAL A 94 -21.11 32.44 2.40
N ARG A 95 -22.41 32.65 2.31
CA ARG A 95 -23.42 31.64 2.60
C ARG A 95 -24.06 31.17 1.29
N CYS A 96 -23.96 29.88 1.02
CA CYS A 96 -24.57 29.20 -0.12
C CYS A 96 -25.76 28.39 0.37
N THR A 97 -26.94 28.66 -0.18
CA THR A 97 -28.17 27.92 0.11
C THR A 97 -28.68 27.26 -1.15
N VAL A 98 -28.88 25.95 -1.08
CA VAL A 98 -29.35 25.13 -2.19
C VAL A 98 -30.66 24.43 -1.84
N LYS A 99 -31.38 23.97 -2.86
CA LYS A 99 -32.61 23.18 -2.68
C LYS A 99 -32.33 21.68 -2.52
N ALA A 100 -31.22 21.20 -3.10
CA ALA A 100 -30.73 19.83 -3.03
C ALA A 100 -29.68 19.66 -1.91
N GLU A 101 -29.24 18.43 -1.67
CA GLU A 101 -28.15 18.18 -0.72
C GLU A 101 -26.80 18.63 -1.29
N ILE A 102 -25.87 19.00 -0.41
CA ILE A 102 -24.51 19.31 -0.81
C ILE A 102 -23.72 18.01 -0.77
N GLY A 103 -23.11 17.64 -1.89
CA GLY A 103 -22.24 16.48 -1.98
C GLY A 103 -20.84 16.82 -1.50
N SER A 104 -20.23 17.85 -2.10
CA SER A 104 -18.86 18.23 -1.80
C SER A 104 -18.59 19.75 -1.83
N VAL A 105 -17.43 20.11 -1.29
CA VAL A 105 -16.86 21.45 -1.40
C VAL A 105 -15.51 21.36 -2.11
N ASN A 106 -15.31 22.14 -3.16
CA ASN A 106 -14.05 22.19 -3.91
C ASN A 106 -13.36 23.52 -3.63
N VAL A 107 -12.09 23.49 -3.24
CA VAL A 107 -11.27 24.64 -2.86
C VAL A 107 -9.98 24.60 -3.67
N SER A 108 -9.78 25.56 -4.57
CA SER A 108 -8.53 25.71 -5.31
C SER A 108 -7.85 26.99 -4.88
N LEU A 109 -6.68 26.84 -4.29
CA LEU A 109 -5.84 27.91 -3.76
C LEU A 109 -4.75 28.30 -4.77
N GLY A 110 -3.99 29.34 -4.44
CA GLY A 110 -3.16 30.07 -5.38
C GLY A 110 -1.68 29.95 -5.06
N SER A 111 -1.08 31.09 -4.71
CA SER A 111 0.32 31.11 -4.28
C SER A 111 0.47 31.87 -2.98
N GLY A 112 1.40 31.41 -2.14
CA GLY A 112 1.57 31.80 -0.75
C GLY A 112 1.04 30.73 0.19
N ASN A 113 1.49 30.79 1.44
CA ASN A 113 1.10 29.86 2.50
C ASN A 113 -0.38 30.04 2.87
N ASP A 114 -1.19 29.08 2.45
CA ASP A 114 -2.64 29.08 2.52
C ASP A 114 -3.13 28.10 3.59
N LYS A 115 -4.40 28.22 3.98
CA LYS A 115 -5.04 27.36 4.97
C LYS A 115 -6.46 27.00 4.56
N VAL A 116 -6.82 25.74 4.67
CA VAL A 116 -8.20 25.24 4.53
C VAL A 116 -8.58 24.46 5.78
N THR A 117 -9.81 24.61 6.25
CA THR A 117 -10.35 23.79 7.33
C THR A 117 -11.82 23.47 7.08
N ASN A 118 -12.11 22.19 6.87
CA ASN A 118 -13.46 21.67 6.82
C ASN A 118 -13.93 21.28 8.23
N ARG A 119 -15.00 21.91 8.72
CA ARG A 119 -15.58 21.56 10.04
C ARG A 119 -16.93 20.87 9.89
N SER A 120 -17.12 20.21 8.76
CA SER A 120 -18.36 19.53 8.42
C SER A 120 -18.10 18.09 8.04
N ASN A 121 -19.17 17.36 7.80
CA ASN A 121 -19.15 15.98 7.32
C ASN A 121 -19.27 15.89 5.79
N LEU A 122 -18.88 16.95 5.09
CA LEU A 122 -18.88 16.98 3.62
C LEU A 122 -17.51 16.56 3.12
N SER A 123 -17.48 15.88 1.98
CA SER A 123 -16.25 15.72 1.21
C SER A 123 -15.68 17.07 0.76
N LEU A 124 -14.37 17.20 0.87
CA LEU A 124 -13.56 18.34 0.49
C LEU A 124 -12.60 17.91 -0.62
N LEU A 125 -12.58 18.63 -1.73
CA LEU A 125 -11.47 18.59 -2.68
C LEU A 125 -10.68 19.89 -2.51
N ALA A 126 -9.46 19.83 -1.97
CA ALA A 126 -8.62 21.00 -1.72
C ALA A 126 -7.26 20.90 -2.44
N THR A 127 -6.86 21.96 -3.14
CA THR A 127 -5.52 22.10 -3.73
C THR A 127 -4.85 23.36 -3.17
N GLY A 128 -3.69 23.24 -2.53
CA GLY A 128 -2.92 24.33 -1.92
C GLY A 128 -2.19 25.21 -2.93
N GLY A 129 -1.52 24.59 -3.90
CA GLY A 129 -0.88 25.28 -5.00
C GLY A 129 0.60 25.52 -4.73
N SER A 130 0.99 26.73 -4.35
CA SER A 130 2.41 27.00 -4.04
C SER A 130 2.56 27.75 -2.73
N GLY A 131 3.55 27.38 -1.93
CA GLY A 131 3.70 27.87 -0.57
C GLY A 131 3.67 26.71 0.42
N SER A 132 3.83 27.01 1.70
CA SER A 132 3.61 26.01 2.75
C SER A 132 2.19 26.12 3.27
N ASP A 133 1.35 25.23 2.84
CA ASP A 133 -0.09 25.23 3.01
C ASP A 133 -0.52 24.32 4.17
N ALA A 134 -1.72 24.56 4.69
CA ALA A 134 -2.32 23.78 5.77
C ALA A 134 -3.74 23.37 5.38
N LEU A 135 -3.91 22.16 4.87
CA LEU A 135 -5.19 21.63 4.41
C LEU A 135 -5.73 20.65 5.43
N ILE A 136 -6.87 20.98 6.04
CA ILE A 136 -7.52 20.13 7.04
C ILE A 136 -8.89 19.74 6.49
N GLY A 137 -9.06 18.43 6.30
CA GLY A 137 -10.29 17.74 6.00
C GLY A 137 -11.33 17.83 7.13
N GLY A 138 -12.28 16.92 7.11
CA GLY A 138 -13.45 16.86 7.97
C GLY A 138 -13.78 15.41 8.33
N SER A 139 -15.08 15.07 8.35
CA SER A 139 -15.50 13.70 8.66
C SER A 139 -16.06 12.94 7.45
N GLY A 140 -15.76 13.41 6.24
CA GLY A 140 -16.16 12.79 4.99
C GLY A 140 -14.93 12.49 4.17
N GLN A 141 -15.07 11.71 3.10
CA GLN A 141 -13.97 11.40 2.20
C GLN A 141 -13.44 12.67 1.51
N ASP A 142 -12.21 13.02 1.83
CA ASP A 142 -11.54 14.24 1.43
C ASP A 142 -10.37 13.94 0.49
N TYR A 143 -10.08 14.89 -0.39
CA TYR A 143 -9.00 14.83 -1.38
C TYR A 143 -8.16 16.09 -1.21
N LEU A 144 -6.97 15.95 -0.62
CA LEU A 144 -6.10 17.05 -0.24
C LEU A 144 -4.80 16.98 -1.06
N PHE A 145 -4.49 18.05 -1.77
CA PHE A 145 -3.30 18.18 -2.61
C PHE A 145 -2.49 19.38 -2.15
N GLY A 146 -1.28 19.16 -1.64
CA GLY A 146 -0.38 20.21 -1.12
C GLY A 146 0.09 21.13 -2.23
N GLY A 147 0.89 20.57 -3.14
CA GLY A 147 1.43 21.26 -4.30
C GLY A 147 2.92 21.48 -4.17
N THR A 148 3.36 22.73 -4.07
CA THR A 148 4.79 23.04 -3.97
C THR A 148 5.10 23.75 -2.67
N GLY A 149 6.05 23.24 -1.90
CA GLY A 149 6.45 23.79 -0.60
C GLY A 149 6.16 22.79 0.52
N ALA A 150 6.59 23.10 1.75
CA ALA A 150 6.39 22.18 2.87
C ALA A 150 4.97 22.30 3.45
N ASP A 151 4.11 21.37 3.10
CA ASP A 151 2.68 21.39 3.35
C ASP A 151 2.27 20.55 4.58
N ARG A 152 1.07 20.81 5.09
CA ARG A 152 0.44 20.04 6.18
C ARG A 152 -0.96 19.63 5.76
N LEU A 153 -1.16 18.34 5.53
CA LEU A 153 -2.42 17.74 5.12
C LEU A 153 -2.92 16.87 6.27
N HIS A 154 -4.20 16.99 6.61
CA HIS A 154 -4.82 16.15 7.64
C HIS A 154 -6.25 15.78 7.21
N GLY A 155 -6.51 14.50 6.93
CA GLY A 155 -7.82 13.97 6.53
C GLY A 155 -8.88 14.04 7.64
N LEU A 156 -8.47 13.64 8.86
CA LEU A 156 -9.26 13.49 10.09
C LEU A 156 -10.10 12.23 10.11
N ALA A 157 -11.30 12.21 9.52
CA ALA A 157 -12.13 11.01 9.54
C ALA A 157 -12.78 10.80 8.18
N GLY A 158 -12.79 9.57 7.70
CA GLY A 158 -13.19 9.27 6.34
C GLY A 158 -12.12 8.40 5.69
N ASN A 159 -12.37 8.00 4.45
CA ASN A 159 -11.36 7.34 3.63
C ASN A 159 -10.82 8.39 2.68
N ASP A 160 -9.72 9.02 3.06
CA ASP A 160 -9.20 10.23 2.47
C ASP A 160 -8.06 9.94 1.48
N TYR A 161 -7.78 10.91 0.63
CA TYR A 161 -6.66 10.89 -0.31
C TYR A 161 -5.80 12.13 -0.08
N LEU A 162 -4.56 11.94 0.33
CA LEU A 162 -3.61 12.99 0.64
C LEU A 162 -2.38 12.86 -0.26
N TYR A 163 -2.05 13.93 -0.99
CA TYR A 163 -0.85 13.98 -1.83
C TYR A 163 -0.08 15.28 -1.56
N GLY A 164 1.15 15.16 -1.03
CA GLY A 164 2.02 16.32 -0.75
C GLY A 164 2.54 17.00 -2.01
N GLU A 165 2.84 16.21 -3.04
CA GLU A 165 3.46 16.59 -4.32
C GLU A 165 4.95 16.93 -4.20
N THR A 166 5.33 18.18 -3.90
CA THR A 166 6.74 18.55 -3.79
C THR A 166 6.96 19.39 -2.56
N GLY A 167 7.88 19.00 -1.70
CA GLY A 167 7.90 19.64 -0.40
C GLY A 167 8.79 18.93 0.58
N ALA A 168 8.45 19.11 1.84
CA ALA A 168 8.87 18.24 2.93
C ALA A 168 7.64 18.28 3.82
N ASP A 169 6.72 17.39 3.50
CA ASP A 169 5.32 17.48 3.80
C ASP A 169 4.98 16.67 5.05
N LEU A 170 3.86 17.00 5.65
CA LEU A 170 3.27 16.24 6.73
C LEU A 170 1.86 15.84 6.31
N LEU A 171 1.66 14.54 6.13
CA LEU A 171 0.38 13.93 5.81
C LEU A 171 -0.08 13.12 7.03
N VAL A 172 -1.33 13.34 7.43
CA VAL A 172 -1.99 12.58 8.50
C VAL A 172 -3.35 12.14 7.99
N GLY A 173 -3.56 10.84 7.80
CA GLY A 173 -4.84 10.27 7.37
C GLY A 173 -5.91 10.53 8.41
N GLY A 174 -5.77 9.86 9.56
CA GLY A 174 -6.64 10.03 10.72
C GLY A 174 -7.39 8.74 11.01
N THR A 175 -8.73 8.73 10.88
CA THR A 175 -9.52 7.51 11.05
C THR A 175 -10.19 7.12 9.75
N GLY A 176 -10.12 5.85 9.38
CA GLY A 176 -10.65 5.33 8.13
C GLY A 176 -9.50 4.82 7.28
N ASN A 177 -9.80 4.35 6.06
CA ASN A 177 -8.80 3.75 5.19
C ASN A 177 -8.31 4.81 4.21
N ASP A 178 -7.14 5.36 4.47
CA ASP A 178 -6.60 6.52 3.79
C ASP A 178 -5.56 6.13 2.72
N ASN A 179 -5.38 7.02 1.74
CA ASN A 179 -4.34 6.90 0.72
C ASN A 179 -3.40 8.09 0.84
N LEU A 180 -2.13 7.83 1.14
CA LEU A 180 -1.10 8.83 1.36
C LEU A 180 0.01 8.69 0.31
N THR A 181 0.51 9.82 -0.13
CA THR A 181 1.68 9.92 -1.01
C THR A 181 2.40 11.22 -0.64
N GLY A 182 3.60 11.15 -0.10
CA GLY A 182 4.43 12.33 0.17
C GLY A 182 4.73 13.07 -1.13
N GLY A 183 5.41 12.39 -2.04
CA GLY A 183 5.78 12.93 -3.35
C GLY A 183 7.28 13.08 -3.45
N ARG A 184 7.78 14.30 -3.63
CA ARG A 184 9.21 14.59 -3.63
C ARG A 184 9.60 15.31 -2.35
N GLY A 185 10.70 14.88 -1.76
CA GLY A 185 11.29 15.50 -0.59
C GLY A 185 11.01 14.69 0.67
N ASN A 186 11.76 14.94 1.74
CA ASN A 186 11.61 14.19 2.98
C ASN A 186 10.27 14.45 3.68
N ASP A 187 9.34 13.54 3.47
CA ASP A 187 7.97 13.63 3.91
C ASP A 187 7.75 12.85 5.22
N ARG A 188 6.64 13.14 5.88
CA ARG A 188 6.15 12.39 7.02
C ARG A 188 4.72 12.00 6.76
N GLU A 189 4.48 10.71 6.67
CA GLU A 189 3.17 10.14 6.38
C GLU A 189 2.71 9.29 7.58
N TYR A 190 1.53 9.59 8.09
CA TYR A 190 0.91 8.85 9.19
C TYR A 190 -0.51 8.45 8.78
N GLY A 191 -0.77 7.16 8.61
CA GLY A 191 -2.12 6.63 8.38
C GLY A 191 -3.03 6.84 9.59
N GLU A 192 -2.50 6.53 10.78
CA GLU A 192 -3.15 6.55 12.10
C GLU A 192 -4.07 5.35 12.36
N ALA A 193 -5.36 5.39 12.07
CA ALA A 193 -6.28 4.30 12.40
C ALA A 193 -7.12 3.89 11.20
N GLY A 194 -7.07 2.61 10.85
CA GLY A 194 -7.71 2.07 9.66
C GLY A 194 -6.69 1.28 8.85
N ASN A 195 -7.09 0.82 7.67
CA ASN A 195 -6.18 0.12 6.77
C ASN A 195 -5.72 1.11 5.70
N ASP A 196 -4.53 1.65 5.88
CA ASP A 196 -4.01 2.76 5.11
C ASP A 196 -3.06 2.29 4.01
N SER A 197 -2.95 3.08 2.95
CA SER A 197 -2.07 2.80 1.81
C SER A 197 -1.14 3.96 1.53
N HIS A 198 0.15 3.70 1.58
CA HIS A 198 1.21 4.63 1.26
C HIS A 198 1.85 4.25 -0.07
N ALA A 199 1.76 5.14 -1.06
CA ALA A 199 2.34 4.90 -2.36
C ALA A 199 3.59 5.76 -2.56
N GLN A 200 4.71 5.12 -2.84
CA GLN A 200 5.95 5.80 -3.14
C GLN A 200 6.14 5.98 -4.64
N GLY A 201 6.47 7.23 -5.01
CA GLY A 201 6.55 7.66 -6.40
C GLY A 201 7.68 7.00 -7.19
N LYS A 202 7.74 7.34 -8.48
CA LYS A 202 8.88 6.97 -9.33
C LYS A 202 10.17 7.57 -8.79
N GLU A 203 11.27 6.96 -9.20
CA GLU A 203 12.60 7.47 -8.90
C GLU A 203 12.81 8.93 -9.36
N GLU A 204 12.96 9.83 -8.39
CA GLU A 204 13.23 11.25 -8.63
C GLU A 204 14.52 11.68 -7.91
N ALA A 205 15.39 12.48 -8.53
CA ALA A 205 16.63 12.91 -7.88
C ALA A 205 16.36 13.95 -6.77
N GLY A 206 16.83 13.73 -5.54
CA GLY A 206 16.61 14.63 -4.41
C GLY A 206 16.88 13.95 -3.08
N ALA A 207 16.74 14.66 -1.97
CA ALA A 207 16.60 14.00 -0.67
C ALA A 207 15.15 13.55 -0.55
N ASP A 208 14.92 12.26 -0.31
CA ASP A 208 13.60 11.60 -0.35
C ASP A 208 13.48 10.59 0.79
N ALA A 209 14.21 10.82 1.90
CA ALA A 209 14.13 9.94 3.07
C ALA A 209 12.87 10.27 3.86
N ASP A 210 11.86 9.44 3.67
CA ASP A 210 10.54 9.62 4.25
C ASP A 210 10.40 8.90 5.58
N LEU A 211 9.48 9.37 6.41
CA LEU A 211 9.01 8.65 7.58
C LEU A 211 7.58 8.24 7.33
N ILE A 212 7.36 6.95 7.22
CA ILE A 212 6.06 6.36 6.90
C ILE A 212 5.60 5.54 8.10
N SER A 213 4.40 5.80 8.57
CA SER A 213 3.78 5.06 9.66
C SER A 213 2.36 4.68 9.27
N GLY A 214 2.06 3.38 9.16
CA GLY A 214 0.69 2.92 8.93
C GLY A 214 -0.20 3.23 10.14
N GLY A 215 0.20 2.70 11.30
CA GLY A 215 -0.45 3.00 12.57
C GLY A 215 -1.21 1.78 13.09
N ALA A 216 -2.52 1.90 13.25
CA ALA A 216 -3.38 0.85 13.77
C ALA A 216 -4.31 0.34 12.68
N GLY A 217 -4.11 -0.91 12.28
CA GLY A 217 -4.92 -1.58 11.27
C GLY A 217 -4.06 -2.58 10.53
N THR A 218 -4.34 -2.76 9.25
CA THR A 218 -3.46 -3.49 8.33
C THR A 218 -3.08 -2.54 7.21
N ASP A 219 -1.82 -2.11 7.24
CA ASP A 219 -1.34 -0.98 6.45
C ASP A 219 -0.40 -1.44 5.34
N GLN A 220 -0.46 -0.76 4.19
CA GLN A 220 0.33 -1.07 3.01
C GLN A 220 1.30 0.06 2.66
N ILE A 221 2.52 -0.32 2.30
CA ILE A 221 3.48 0.54 1.63
C ILE A 221 3.85 -0.06 0.28
N SER A 222 3.82 0.75 -0.76
CA SER A 222 4.03 0.29 -2.13
C SER A 222 5.08 1.11 -2.87
N TYR A 223 6.16 0.43 -3.26
CA TYR A 223 7.28 0.92 -4.07
C TYR A 223 7.18 0.51 -5.55
N TYR A 224 6.02 0.01 -6.01
CA TYR A 224 5.78 -0.58 -7.34
C TYR A 224 6.31 0.19 -8.55
N ALA A 225 6.52 1.50 -8.42
CA ALA A 225 7.00 2.39 -9.48
C ALA A 225 8.53 2.61 -9.49
N ARG A 226 9.24 2.09 -8.48
CA ARG A 226 10.70 2.14 -8.36
C ARG A 226 11.33 1.07 -9.25
N THR A 227 12.50 1.34 -9.81
CA THR A 227 13.20 0.43 -10.75
C THR A 227 14.60 0.03 -10.29
N LYS A 228 15.03 0.58 -9.16
CA LYS A 228 16.28 0.26 -8.49
C LYS A 228 15.97 -0.58 -7.26
N PRO A 229 16.96 -1.38 -6.82
CA PRO A 229 16.93 -2.05 -5.52
C PRO A 229 16.45 -1.13 -4.41
N ILE A 230 15.52 -1.59 -3.60
CA ILE A 230 15.15 -0.99 -2.34
C ILE A 230 15.43 -1.95 -1.19
N THR A 231 15.54 -1.41 0.01
CA THR A 231 15.49 -2.14 1.27
C THR A 231 14.35 -1.54 2.08
N ALA A 232 13.30 -2.30 2.31
CA ALA A 232 12.15 -1.89 3.13
C ALA A 232 12.06 -2.81 4.34
N ASP A 233 12.02 -2.22 5.53
CA ASP A 233 12.02 -2.94 6.80
C ASP A 233 10.97 -2.36 7.73
N SER A 234 9.96 -3.17 8.09
CA SER A 234 8.82 -2.75 8.90
C SER A 234 9.05 -2.82 10.41
N ASP A 235 10.19 -3.33 10.88
CA ASP A 235 10.61 -3.35 12.30
C ASP A 235 10.87 -1.93 12.85
N GLY A 236 11.10 -0.94 11.98
CA GLY A 236 11.54 0.40 12.37
C GLY A 236 13.04 0.62 12.26
N VAL A 237 13.74 -0.27 11.55
CA VAL A 237 15.09 0.00 11.04
C VAL A 237 14.98 0.87 9.79
N THR A 238 15.97 1.74 9.56
CA THR A 238 16.06 2.52 8.33
C THR A 238 16.12 1.57 7.13
N GLY A 239 15.08 1.53 6.33
CA GLY A 239 15.13 1.02 4.96
C GLY A 239 16.10 1.87 4.15
N ASP A 240 16.76 1.29 3.15
CA ASP A 240 17.64 1.99 2.20
C ASP A 240 17.03 1.78 0.82
N ASP A 241 16.40 2.79 0.22
CA ASP A 241 15.75 2.70 -1.09
C ASP A 241 16.76 2.59 -2.28
N GLY A 242 17.99 2.14 -2.00
CA GLY A 242 19.07 1.96 -2.97
C GLY A 242 19.82 3.24 -3.29
N ARG A 243 19.69 4.30 -2.48
CA ARG A 243 20.30 5.60 -2.72
C ARG A 243 21.00 6.16 -1.50
N ALA A 244 22.21 6.69 -1.75
CA ALA A 244 23.05 7.23 -0.69
C ALA A 244 22.43 8.48 -0.02
N GLY A 245 21.82 8.29 1.16
CA GLY A 245 21.28 9.36 2.01
C GLY A 245 19.75 9.50 1.99
N GLU A 246 19.02 8.51 1.46
CA GLU A 246 17.57 8.57 1.17
C GLU A 246 16.77 7.45 1.85
N GLY A 247 17.34 6.74 2.83
CA GLY A 247 16.67 5.62 3.46
C GLY A 247 15.37 5.98 4.19
N ASP A 248 14.24 5.48 3.69
CA ASP A 248 12.94 5.59 4.33
C ASP A 248 12.94 4.90 5.70
N THR A 249 12.22 5.48 6.66
CA THR A 249 11.90 4.81 7.91
C THR A 249 10.45 4.37 7.85
N ILE A 250 10.23 3.07 7.89
CA ILE A 250 8.90 2.46 7.89
C ILE A 250 8.56 2.03 9.31
N LEU A 251 7.34 2.30 9.74
CA LEU A 251 6.81 1.90 11.03
C LEU A 251 5.42 1.30 10.85
N SER A 252 5.18 0.12 11.40
CA SER A 252 3.83 -0.48 11.47
C SER A 252 3.17 -0.58 10.09
N ALA A 253 3.79 -1.33 9.18
CA ALA A 253 3.20 -1.72 7.90
C ALA A 253 3.23 -3.23 7.75
N GLU A 254 2.06 -3.85 7.65
CA GLU A 254 1.92 -5.31 7.53
C GLU A 254 1.93 -5.76 6.06
N THR A 255 1.91 -4.82 5.11
CA THR A 255 2.02 -5.11 3.68
C THR A 255 3.07 -4.26 3.01
N ILE A 256 4.03 -4.90 2.35
CA ILE A 256 5.06 -4.21 1.56
C ILE A 256 5.05 -4.75 0.13
N ILE A 257 4.92 -3.84 -0.83
CA ILE A 257 5.11 -4.13 -2.24
C ILE A 257 6.43 -3.47 -2.67
N GLY A 258 7.36 -4.28 -3.15
CA GLY A 258 8.64 -3.87 -3.73
C GLY A 258 8.50 -3.09 -5.04
N GLY A 259 9.63 -2.82 -5.67
CA GLY A 259 9.78 -2.19 -6.96
C GLY A 259 10.04 -3.19 -8.08
N LEU A 260 10.77 -2.77 -9.11
CA LEU A 260 11.21 -3.62 -10.23
C LEU A 260 12.73 -3.87 -10.20
N GLY A 261 13.35 -3.64 -9.04
CA GLY A 261 14.78 -3.83 -8.81
C GLY A 261 15.03 -5.06 -7.96
N ASP A 262 16.31 -5.35 -7.67
CA ASP A 262 16.67 -6.44 -6.75
C ASP A 262 16.43 -5.97 -5.29
N ASP A 263 15.25 -6.23 -4.76
CA ASP A 263 14.72 -5.63 -3.54
C ASP A 263 14.95 -6.51 -2.30
N HIS A 264 15.09 -5.87 -1.14
CA HIS A 264 15.25 -6.51 0.15
C HIS A 264 14.09 -6.11 1.06
N LEU A 265 13.15 -7.02 1.32
CA LEU A 265 11.94 -6.76 2.08
C LEU A 265 11.98 -7.53 3.41
N TYR A 266 11.69 -6.84 4.51
CA TYR A 266 11.63 -7.42 5.86
C TYR A 266 10.29 -7.09 6.52
N GLY A 267 9.58 -8.13 6.94
CA GLY A 267 8.36 -8.05 7.73
C GLY A 267 8.61 -7.64 9.18
N THR A 268 7.55 -7.68 9.97
CA THR A 268 7.49 -7.42 11.40
C THR A 268 7.65 -8.73 12.21
N GLY A 269 7.20 -8.76 13.46
CA GLY A 269 7.08 -10.01 14.22
C GLY A 269 5.63 -10.50 14.35
N GLY A 270 4.73 -9.96 13.52
CA GLY A 270 3.36 -10.42 13.34
C GLY A 270 3.10 -10.77 11.87
N PRO A 271 1.87 -11.17 11.50
CA PRO A 271 1.58 -11.64 10.14
C PRO A 271 1.73 -10.53 9.09
N ASP A 272 2.53 -10.79 8.07
CA ASP A 272 2.85 -9.86 7.00
C ASP A 272 2.47 -10.36 5.60
N THR A 273 2.37 -9.45 4.64
CA THR A 273 2.22 -9.74 3.21
C THR A 273 3.27 -8.99 2.41
N LEU A 274 4.24 -9.70 1.88
CA LEU A 274 5.40 -9.11 1.20
C LEU A 274 5.43 -9.55 -0.27
N SER A 275 5.66 -8.60 -1.18
CA SER A 275 5.71 -8.86 -2.62
C SER A 275 6.96 -8.25 -3.27
N GLY A 276 7.88 -9.06 -3.79
CA GLY A 276 9.10 -8.60 -4.48
C GLY A 276 8.85 -7.98 -5.86
N LEU A 277 7.86 -8.51 -6.58
CA LEU A 277 7.59 -8.20 -7.99
C LEU A 277 8.65 -8.77 -8.93
N ALA A 278 9.49 -7.92 -9.53
CA ALA A 278 10.45 -8.34 -10.53
C ALA A 278 11.83 -7.89 -10.10
N GLY A 279 12.81 -8.79 -10.17
CA GLY A 279 14.11 -8.53 -9.56
C GLY A 279 14.62 -9.80 -8.92
N ASN A 280 15.88 -9.82 -8.51
CA ASN A 280 16.39 -10.90 -7.68
C ASN A 280 16.19 -10.49 -6.22
N ASP A 281 15.03 -10.81 -5.68
CA ASP A 281 14.56 -10.24 -4.44
C ASP A 281 14.94 -11.12 -3.24
N THR A 282 15.11 -10.48 -2.09
CA THR A 282 15.26 -11.14 -0.79
C THR A 282 14.10 -10.69 0.09
N ILE A 283 13.22 -11.63 0.42
CA ILE A 283 12.02 -11.38 1.20
C ILE A 283 12.11 -12.20 2.49
N VAL A 284 11.96 -11.54 3.64
CA VAL A 284 12.05 -12.15 4.97
C VAL A 284 10.80 -11.80 5.76
N GLY A 285 9.97 -12.78 6.12
CA GLY A 285 8.77 -12.59 6.94
C GLY A 285 9.10 -12.26 8.40
N ASN A 286 10.12 -12.94 8.95
CA ASN A 286 10.60 -12.90 10.33
C ASN A 286 9.72 -13.72 11.29
N GLY A 287 8.56 -13.23 11.71
CA GLY A 287 7.68 -14.04 12.53
C GLY A 287 6.25 -13.58 12.47
N GLY A 288 5.30 -14.48 12.71
CA GLY A 288 3.93 -14.30 12.25
C GLY A 288 3.60 -15.35 11.20
N ASP A 289 2.32 -15.48 10.86
CA ASP A 289 1.92 -16.33 9.72
C ASP A 289 1.97 -15.45 8.47
N ASP A 290 3.03 -15.55 7.68
CA ASP A 290 3.37 -14.60 6.61
C ASP A 290 2.95 -15.09 5.22
N SER A 291 2.69 -14.15 4.30
CA SER A 291 2.43 -14.41 2.89
C SER A 291 3.52 -13.75 2.05
N LEU A 292 4.43 -14.55 1.50
CA LEU A 292 5.57 -14.07 0.73
C LEU A 292 5.39 -14.40 -0.75
N GLN A 293 5.35 -13.38 -1.60
CA GLN A 293 5.13 -13.53 -3.04
C GLN A 293 6.28 -12.91 -3.86
N ASP A 294 6.70 -13.62 -4.90
CA ASP A 294 7.49 -13.06 -5.98
C ASP A 294 6.91 -13.40 -7.37
N TYR A 295 7.32 -12.68 -8.42
CA TYR A 295 6.89 -12.95 -9.80
C TYR A 295 8.02 -13.32 -10.75
N ALA A 296 9.23 -12.73 -10.64
CA ALA A 296 10.32 -13.03 -11.58
C ALA A 296 11.71 -12.65 -11.07
N GLY A 297 12.66 -13.57 -11.20
CA GLY A 297 14.08 -13.38 -10.94
C GLY A 297 14.63 -14.56 -10.16
N VAL A 298 15.85 -14.47 -9.63
CA VAL A 298 16.40 -15.50 -8.73
C VAL A 298 16.25 -15.00 -7.30
N ASN A 299 15.22 -15.48 -6.64
CA ASN A 299 14.71 -14.92 -5.40
C ASN A 299 15.07 -15.76 -4.18
N LYS A 300 14.97 -15.13 -3.01
CA LYS A 300 15.12 -15.78 -1.71
C LYS A 300 13.97 -15.38 -0.82
N LEU A 301 13.11 -16.33 -0.51
CA LEU A 301 11.97 -16.17 0.39
C LEU A 301 12.28 -16.94 1.67
N TYR A 302 12.23 -16.25 2.80
CA TYR A 302 12.41 -16.80 4.14
C TYR A 302 11.14 -16.50 4.94
N GLY A 303 10.35 -17.51 5.29
CA GLY A 303 9.15 -17.36 6.11
C GLY A 303 9.51 -16.84 7.50
N GLY A 304 10.11 -17.69 8.33
CA GLY A 304 10.55 -17.34 9.67
C GLY A 304 9.85 -18.17 10.73
N ASP A 305 9.38 -17.54 11.80
CA ASP A 305 8.59 -18.19 12.85
C ASP A 305 7.08 -18.07 12.54
N GLY A 306 6.37 -19.16 12.29
CA GLY A 306 4.92 -19.13 12.02
C GLY A 306 4.52 -20.11 10.94
N ASN A 307 3.28 -20.05 10.46
CA ASN A 307 2.81 -20.90 9.37
C ASN A 307 2.76 -20.06 8.09
N ASP A 308 3.84 -20.10 7.33
CA ASP A 308 4.06 -19.19 6.23
C ASP A 308 3.58 -19.77 4.89
N VAL A 309 3.20 -18.89 3.97
CA VAL A 309 2.86 -19.24 2.59
C VAL A 309 3.86 -18.56 1.66
N LEU A 310 4.63 -19.39 0.93
CA LEU A 310 5.66 -18.94 0.01
C LEU A 310 5.22 -19.25 -1.43
N GLU A 311 5.10 -18.21 -2.24
CA GLU A 311 4.82 -18.28 -3.68
C GLU A 311 5.97 -17.59 -4.42
N SER A 312 6.85 -18.36 -5.06
CA SER A 312 7.90 -17.79 -5.91
C SER A 312 7.46 -17.73 -7.37
N GLY A 313 8.17 -16.90 -8.13
CA GLY A 313 7.94 -16.59 -9.53
C GLY A 313 8.74 -17.47 -10.50
N SER A 314 9.10 -16.93 -11.66
CA SER A 314 10.06 -17.58 -12.55
C SER A 314 11.48 -17.38 -12.04
N GLY A 315 12.32 -18.41 -12.04
CA GLY A 315 13.63 -18.32 -11.40
C GLY A 315 14.17 -19.66 -10.95
N ALA A 316 15.40 -19.66 -10.45
CA ALA A 316 15.87 -20.78 -9.64
C ALA A 316 15.93 -20.29 -8.19
N ASP A 317 14.80 -20.36 -7.50
CA ASP A 317 14.55 -19.65 -6.26
C ASP A 317 14.99 -20.46 -5.03
N LEU A 318 15.12 -19.76 -3.90
CA LEU A 318 15.30 -20.36 -2.59
C LEU A 318 14.07 -20.06 -1.73
N LEU A 319 13.33 -21.09 -1.33
CA LEU A 319 12.15 -20.99 -0.48
C LEU A 319 12.44 -21.76 0.80
N LEU A 320 12.53 -21.03 1.92
CA LEU A 320 12.71 -21.59 3.25
C LEU A 320 11.53 -21.18 4.12
N GLY A 321 10.72 -22.15 4.58
CA GLY A 321 9.57 -21.85 5.46
C GLY A 321 10.05 -21.43 6.84
N GLY A 322 10.81 -22.31 7.50
CA GLY A 322 11.43 -22.01 8.78
C GLY A 322 10.79 -22.81 9.91
N ALA A 323 10.33 -22.11 10.95
CA ALA A 323 9.76 -22.72 12.14
C ALA A 323 8.23 -22.61 12.13
N GLY A 324 7.54 -23.70 11.82
CA GLY A 324 6.11 -23.82 12.00
C GLY A 324 5.55 -24.88 11.07
N VAL A 325 4.45 -24.58 10.40
CA VAL A 325 3.83 -25.48 9.41
C VAL A 325 3.66 -24.69 8.12
N ASP A 326 4.66 -24.77 7.27
CA ASP A 326 4.83 -23.87 6.14
C ASP A 326 4.31 -24.48 4.84
N THR A 327 3.93 -23.63 3.90
CA THR A 327 3.32 -24.02 2.63
C THR A 327 4.04 -23.39 1.46
N VAL A 328 4.45 -24.20 0.49
CA VAL A 328 4.77 -23.69 -0.85
C VAL A 328 3.50 -23.75 -1.73
N ASP A 329 3.13 -22.63 -2.37
CA ASP A 329 1.89 -22.50 -3.13
C ASP A 329 2.14 -22.24 -4.62
N TYR A 330 1.75 -23.20 -5.47
CA TYR A 330 1.88 -23.13 -6.93
C TYR A 330 0.53 -22.99 -7.66
N ARG A 331 -0.57 -22.66 -6.96
CA ARG A 331 -1.94 -22.73 -7.52
C ARG A 331 -2.23 -21.86 -8.74
N TRP A 332 -1.41 -20.84 -8.98
CA TRP A 332 -1.57 -19.93 -10.12
C TRP A 332 -0.77 -20.40 -11.34
N ARG A 333 -0.03 -21.50 -11.23
CA ARG A 333 0.70 -22.10 -12.35
C ARG A 333 -0.26 -22.91 -13.23
N PHE A 334 -0.11 -22.75 -14.54
CA PHE A 334 -0.87 -23.48 -15.56
C PHE A 334 -0.04 -24.60 -16.20
N GLU A 335 1.19 -24.79 -15.74
CA GLU A 335 2.12 -25.82 -16.20
C GLU A 335 2.39 -26.77 -15.03
N PRO A 336 2.65 -28.06 -15.29
CA PRO A 336 2.96 -29.05 -14.27
C PRO A 336 4.12 -28.62 -13.38
N VAL A 337 3.98 -28.85 -12.07
CA VAL A 337 5.06 -28.72 -11.11
C VAL A 337 5.55 -30.09 -10.63
N THR A 338 6.84 -30.19 -10.32
CA THR A 338 7.42 -31.35 -9.65
C THR A 338 8.09 -30.87 -8.38
N VAL A 339 7.55 -31.23 -7.22
CA VAL A 339 8.06 -30.80 -5.91
C VAL A 339 8.39 -32.02 -5.07
N ASP A 340 9.57 -32.01 -4.47
CA ASP A 340 10.08 -33.08 -3.61
C ASP A 340 10.67 -32.45 -2.35
N LEU A 341 9.94 -32.60 -1.23
CA LEU A 341 10.36 -32.05 0.07
C LEU A 341 11.48 -32.86 0.74
N ASP A 342 11.70 -34.12 0.35
CA ASP A 342 12.77 -34.97 0.88
C ASP A 342 14.12 -34.61 0.25
N ASP A 343 14.14 -34.41 -1.08
CA ASP A 343 15.31 -33.94 -1.83
C ASP A 343 15.50 -32.41 -1.79
N ALA A 344 14.55 -31.70 -1.18
CA ALA A 344 14.48 -30.24 -1.07
C ALA A 344 14.50 -29.50 -2.42
N THR A 345 13.70 -29.96 -3.38
CA THR A 345 13.65 -29.42 -4.74
C THR A 345 12.23 -29.07 -5.19
N GLY A 346 12.11 -27.98 -5.95
CA GLY A 346 10.93 -27.63 -6.72
C GLY A 346 11.30 -27.39 -8.19
N ASP A 347 10.51 -27.88 -9.12
CA ASP A 347 10.58 -27.56 -10.55
C ASP A 347 9.20 -27.03 -10.95
N ASP A 348 9.12 -25.74 -11.27
CA ASP A 348 7.88 -25.05 -11.61
C ASP A 348 7.42 -25.29 -13.07
N GLY A 349 8.02 -26.27 -13.74
CA GLY A 349 7.71 -26.68 -15.11
C GLY A 349 8.51 -25.91 -16.18
N ARG A 350 9.39 -24.98 -15.79
CA ARG A 350 10.18 -24.17 -16.72
C ARG A 350 11.58 -24.75 -16.93
N PRO A 351 12.02 -24.98 -18.19
CA PRO A 351 13.32 -25.60 -18.45
C PRO A 351 14.52 -24.81 -17.87
N GLY A 352 15.17 -25.38 -16.87
CA GLY A 352 16.39 -24.83 -16.27
C GLY A 352 16.16 -23.97 -15.02
N GLU A 353 14.92 -23.89 -14.56
CA GLU A 353 14.46 -23.23 -13.33
C GLU A 353 14.21 -24.35 -12.31
N ARG A 354 15.10 -24.46 -11.31
CA ARG A 354 14.96 -25.43 -10.22
C ARG A 354 15.11 -24.70 -8.91
N ASP A 355 14.05 -24.70 -8.15
CA ASP A 355 13.95 -24.10 -6.84
C ASP A 355 14.55 -25.04 -5.80
N THR A 356 15.10 -24.44 -4.75
CA THR A 356 15.41 -25.11 -3.49
C THR A 356 14.26 -24.84 -2.54
N VAL A 357 13.54 -25.89 -2.14
CA VAL A 357 12.38 -25.81 -1.26
C VAL A 357 12.71 -26.62 -0.01
N ALA A 358 12.90 -25.97 1.14
CA ALA A 358 13.27 -26.66 2.36
C ALA A 358 12.58 -26.05 3.57
N GLU A 359 12.50 -26.81 4.67
CA GLU A 359 11.79 -26.37 5.88
C GLU A 359 10.33 -26.03 5.55
N ILE A 360 9.67 -26.94 4.80
CA ILE A 360 8.29 -26.84 4.34
C ILE A 360 7.58 -28.16 4.67
N GLU A 361 6.36 -28.07 5.18
CA GLU A 361 5.52 -29.23 5.50
C GLU A 361 4.41 -29.45 4.47
N ASN A 362 3.99 -28.40 3.74
CA ASN A 362 2.82 -28.47 2.87
C ASN A 362 3.13 -28.00 1.45
N ILE A 363 2.47 -28.63 0.48
CA ILE A 363 2.50 -28.22 -0.92
C ILE A 363 1.07 -28.01 -1.39
N ARG A 364 0.83 -26.89 -2.08
CA ARG A 364 -0.31 -26.75 -2.99
C ARG A 364 0.20 -26.75 -4.43
N GLY A 365 -0.29 -27.73 -5.20
CA GLY A 365 -0.02 -27.89 -6.61
C GLY A 365 -0.66 -26.83 -7.50
N SER A 366 -0.48 -27.02 -8.78
CA SER A 366 -0.84 -26.14 -9.89
C SER A 366 -2.25 -26.44 -10.43
N GLN A 367 -2.54 -25.95 -11.64
CA GLN A 367 -3.75 -26.28 -12.41
C GLN A 367 -3.45 -27.33 -13.50
N ALA A 368 -2.36 -28.08 -13.37
CA ALA A 368 -1.92 -29.09 -14.31
C ALA A 368 -1.49 -30.38 -13.58
N ALA A 369 -1.23 -31.44 -14.34
CA ALA A 369 -0.86 -32.75 -13.80
C ALA A 369 0.52 -32.73 -13.11
N ASP A 370 0.51 -32.70 -11.77
CA ASP A 370 1.68 -32.50 -10.94
C ASP A 370 2.31 -33.79 -10.41
N VAL A 371 3.54 -33.66 -9.91
CA VAL A 371 4.22 -34.71 -9.14
C VAL A 371 4.69 -34.13 -7.82
N LEU A 372 4.02 -34.50 -6.72
CA LEU A 372 4.26 -33.96 -5.39
C LEU A 372 4.76 -35.08 -4.47
N THR A 373 5.87 -34.84 -3.76
CA THR A 373 6.47 -35.77 -2.81
C THR A 373 6.73 -35.05 -1.49
N GLY A 374 6.22 -35.59 -0.39
CA GLY A 374 6.49 -35.14 0.97
C GLY A 374 7.86 -35.59 1.48
N ASN A 375 8.07 -35.53 2.79
CA ASN A 375 9.29 -35.92 3.48
C ASN A 375 9.01 -36.92 4.62
N ASP A 376 9.91 -37.02 5.60
CA ASP A 376 9.75 -37.91 6.76
C ASP A 376 8.82 -37.34 7.86
N GLY A 377 8.32 -36.11 7.68
CA GLY A 377 7.42 -35.41 8.60
C GLY A 377 5.96 -35.52 8.17
N ALA A 378 5.03 -35.07 9.03
CA ALA A 378 3.62 -35.01 8.65
C ALA A 378 3.39 -33.90 7.62
N ASN A 379 2.96 -34.26 6.41
CA ASN A 379 2.76 -33.34 5.30
C ASN A 379 1.29 -33.17 4.93
N LYS A 380 0.95 -31.99 4.38
CA LYS A 380 -0.32 -31.77 3.67
C LYS A 380 -0.05 -31.44 2.21
N LEU A 381 -0.43 -32.34 1.33
CA LEU A 381 -0.21 -32.22 -0.12
C LEU A 381 -1.56 -32.11 -0.83
N ASP A 382 -1.76 -31.02 -1.56
CA ASP A 382 -2.97 -30.70 -2.33
C ASP A 382 -2.60 -30.65 -3.81
N GLY A 383 -3.09 -31.60 -4.61
CA GLY A 383 -2.78 -31.73 -6.05
C GLY A 383 -3.24 -30.52 -6.87
N GLY A 384 -4.39 -29.96 -6.54
CA GLY A 384 -4.95 -28.81 -7.27
C GLY A 384 -5.93 -29.22 -8.38
N ASP A 385 -5.69 -28.78 -9.61
CA ASP A 385 -6.41 -29.31 -10.77
C ASP A 385 -5.41 -30.10 -11.61
N GLY A 386 -5.78 -31.25 -12.16
CA GLY A 386 -4.84 -32.03 -12.96
C GLY A 386 -5.00 -33.52 -12.74
N ASP A 387 -4.23 -34.34 -13.47
CA ASP A 387 -4.11 -35.76 -13.15
C ASP A 387 -2.84 -35.91 -12.29
N ASP A 388 -2.97 -35.90 -10.97
CA ASP A 388 -1.82 -35.69 -10.09
C ASP A 388 -1.20 -37.00 -9.57
N VAL A 389 0.10 -36.96 -9.27
CA VAL A 389 0.82 -38.02 -8.56
C VAL A 389 1.34 -37.47 -7.24
N ILE A 390 0.77 -37.95 -6.13
CA ILE A 390 1.06 -37.47 -4.79
C ILE A 390 1.64 -38.61 -3.95
N ARG A 391 2.78 -38.38 -3.31
CA ARG A 391 3.44 -39.31 -2.39
C ARG A 391 3.63 -38.63 -1.03
N GLY A 392 3.06 -39.19 0.02
CA GLY A 392 3.19 -38.69 1.39
C GLY A 392 4.62 -38.83 1.90
N GLY A 393 5.13 -40.06 1.90
CA GLY A 393 6.48 -40.36 2.35
C GLY A 393 6.41 -41.10 3.69
N ALA A 394 7.07 -40.59 4.72
CA ALA A 394 6.87 -41.11 6.06
C ALA A 394 6.24 -40.04 6.96
N GLY A 395 5.49 -40.45 7.98
CA GLY A 395 4.74 -39.52 8.80
C GLY A 395 3.25 -39.68 8.57
N ASP A 396 2.43 -38.99 9.37
CA ASP A 396 0.97 -39.09 9.26
C ASP A 396 0.48 -38.00 8.30
N ASP A 397 0.24 -38.36 7.03
CA ASP A 397 0.06 -37.39 5.95
C ASP A 397 -1.41 -37.10 5.60
N VAL A 398 -1.64 -35.95 4.97
CA VAL A 398 -2.93 -35.57 4.38
C VAL A 398 -2.74 -35.32 2.89
N LEU A 399 -3.21 -36.26 2.07
CA LEU A 399 -3.12 -36.20 0.61
C LEU A 399 -4.49 -35.90 0.01
N LEU A 400 -4.57 -34.82 -0.74
CA LEU A 400 -5.79 -34.36 -1.41
C LEU A 400 -5.55 -34.36 -2.92
N GLY A 401 -6.39 -35.07 -3.68
CA GLY A 401 -6.35 -35.06 -5.15
C GLY A 401 -6.63 -33.66 -5.71
N GLY A 402 -7.45 -32.85 -5.04
CA GLY A 402 -7.67 -31.44 -5.37
C GLY A 402 -9.14 -31.05 -5.53
N GLU A 403 -9.46 -30.05 -6.36
CA GLU A 403 -10.83 -29.52 -6.48
C GLU A 403 -11.55 -29.87 -7.81
N SER A 404 -10.85 -30.38 -8.85
CA SER A 404 -11.49 -30.66 -10.14
C SER A 404 -10.92 -31.84 -10.97
N ASP A 405 -11.86 -32.58 -11.58
CA ASP A 405 -11.81 -33.44 -12.79
C ASP A 405 -10.59 -34.37 -13.07
N GLY A 406 -9.65 -34.49 -12.15
CA GLY A 406 -8.41 -35.26 -12.23
C GLY A 406 -8.57 -36.77 -12.14
N VAL A 407 -7.61 -37.51 -12.68
CA VAL A 407 -7.40 -38.91 -12.33
C VAL A 407 -6.12 -39.01 -11.51
N ASP A 408 -6.29 -39.08 -10.20
CA ASP A 408 -5.19 -38.88 -9.25
C ASP A 408 -4.64 -40.22 -8.75
N GLN A 409 -3.36 -40.18 -8.39
CA GLN A 409 -2.64 -41.27 -7.77
C GLN A 409 -2.04 -40.82 -6.45
N LEU A 410 -2.66 -41.25 -5.35
CA LEU A 410 -2.30 -40.89 -3.98
C LEU A 410 -1.65 -42.10 -3.31
N TYR A 411 -0.43 -41.92 -2.84
CA TYR A 411 0.36 -42.95 -2.14
C TYR A 411 0.71 -42.41 -0.75
N GLY A 412 0.10 -42.92 0.32
CA GLY A 412 0.40 -42.54 1.71
C GLY A 412 1.83 -42.92 2.10
N GLU A 413 2.20 -44.16 1.77
CA GLU A 413 3.51 -44.75 2.09
C GLU A 413 3.63 -45.18 3.55
N ALA A 414 4.32 -44.49 4.46
CA ALA A 414 4.54 -44.99 5.83
C ALA A 414 3.96 -44.06 6.90
N GLY A 415 2.84 -44.43 7.52
CA GLY A 415 2.18 -43.55 8.46
C GLY A 415 0.78 -44.00 8.81
N ASP A 416 0.06 -43.20 9.59
CA ASP A 416 -1.40 -43.24 9.63
C ASP A 416 -1.95 -42.13 8.71
N ASP A 417 -2.17 -42.44 7.43
CA ASP A 417 -2.43 -41.42 6.41
C ASP A 417 -3.91 -41.12 6.17
N TYR A 418 -4.21 -39.92 5.65
CA TYR A 418 -5.52 -39.54 5.15
C TYR A 418 -5.45 -39.20 3.65
N LEU A 419 -6.14 -39.99 2.83
CA LEU A 419 -6.18 -39.83 1.37
C LEU A 419 -7.60 -39.47 0.91
N ASP A 420 -7.77 -38.37 0.19
CA ASP A 420 -9.05 -37.93 -0.38
C ASP A 420 -8.91 -37.66 -1.88
N GLY A 421 -9.59 -38.47 -2.71
CA GLY A 421 -9.57 -38.31 -4.17
C GLY A 421 -10.46 -37.17 -4.70
N ALA A 422 -11.13 -36.39 -3.83
CA ALA A 422 -12.02 -35.27 -4.18
C ALA A 422 -13.37 -35.64 -4.83
N GLN A 423 -14.48 -34.95 -4.56
CA GLN A 423 -15.82 -35.37 -5.04
C GLN A 423 -16.13 -34.99 -6.51
N ASP A 424 -15.38 -35.50 -7.48
CA ASP A 424 -15.50 -35.14 -8.89
C ASP A 424 -16.09 -36.24 -9.81
N GLY A 425 -16.12 -37.49 -9.33
CA GLY A 425 -16.66 -38.65 -10.04
C GLY A 425 -15.69 -39.31 -11.02
N LYS A 426 -14.39 -39.03 -10.93
CA LYS A 426 -13.34 -39.73 -11.67
C LYS A 426 -12.96 -41.04 -10.98
N ILE A 427 -11.85 -41.65 -11.40
CA ILE A 427 -11.46 -42.98 -10.91
C ILE A 427 -10.02 -42.90 -10.47
N ASP A 428 -9.84 -42.79 -9.17
CA ASP A 428 -8.54 -42.52 -8.58
C ASP A 428 -7.89 -43.80 -8.07
N ALA A 429 -6.60 -43.72 -7.84
CA ALA A 429 -5.83 -44.75 -7.17
C ALA A 429 -5.35 -44.23 -5.82
N LEU A 430 -5.88 -44.79 -4.74
CA LEU A 430 -5.50 -44.46 -3.37
C LEU A 430 -4.83 -45.71 -2.76
N ASP A 431 -3.56 -45.60 -2.43
CA ASP A 431 -2.79 -46.63 -1.74
C ASP A 431 -2.29 -46.06 -0.41
N GLY A 432 -2.86 -46.53 0.71
CA GLY A 432 -2.42 -46.11 2.04
C GLY A 432 -0.99 -46.53 2.35
N GLY A 433 -0.50 -47.63 1.75
CA GLY A 433 0.84 -48.14 2.03
C GLY A 433 0.95 -48.96 3.33
N ASP A 434 2.06 -48.75 4.04
CA ASP A 434 2.44 -49.45 5.27
C ASP A 434 1.83 -48.75 6.50
N ASN A 435 0.60 -49.15 6.81
CA ASN A 435 -0.17 -48.72 7.97
C ASN A 435 0.62 -48.55 9.29
N GLY A 436 0.43 -47.40 9.92
CA GLY A 436 0.72 -47.16 11.32
C GLY A 436 -0.27 -47.84 12.27
N PRO A 437 -0.23 -47.51 13.58
CA PRO A 437 -1.06 -48.17 14.59
C PRO A 437 -2.56 -47.88 14.48
N ALA A 438 -2.98 -46.79 13.83
CA ALA A 438 -4.39 -46.45 13.61
C ALA A 438 -4.89 -46.86 12.22
N GLY A 439 -4.00 -47.05 11.24
CA GLY A 439 -4.28 -47.45 9.87
C GLY A 439 -4.69 -46.29 8.96
N ASP A 440 -4.53 -46.49 7.66
CA ASP A 440 -4.71 -45.44 6.65
C ASP A 440 -6.19 -45.24 6.32
N ARG A 441 -6.65 -43.99 6.28
CA ARG A 441 -8.03 -43.64 5.94
C ARG A 441 -8.12 -43.10 4.53
N CYS A 442 -8.84 -43.81 3.66
CA CYS A 442 -9.06 -43.38 2.29
C CYS A 442 -10.53 -43.05 2.02
N LEU A 443 -10.80 -41.85 1.49
CA LEU A 443 -12.11 -41.42 1.03
C LEU A 443 -12.19 -41.55 -0.50
N PRO A 444 -12.75 -42.66 -1.02
CA PRO A 444 -13.08 -42.75 -2.44
C PRO A 444 -14.23 -41.80 -2.79
N ASN A 445 -14.19 -41.24 -3.99
CA ASN A 445 -15.19 -40.34 -4.53
C ASN A 445 -16.13 -41.02 -5.55
N SER A 446 -15.78 -42.22 -6.01
CA SER A 446 -16.43 -42.92 -7.12
C SER A 446 -16.45 -44.42 -6.88
N GLU A 447 -17.49 -45.10 -7.39
CA GLU A 447 -17.58 -46.57 -7.28
C GLU A 447 -16.45 -47.29 -8.03
N GLY A 448 -15.71 -46.58 -8.90
CA GLY A 448 -14.60 -47.11 -9.69
C GLY A 448 -13.23 -47.07 -9.00
N ASP A 449 -13.09 -46.34 -7.89
CA ASP A 449 -11.79 -46.07 -7.28
C ASP A 449 -11.07 -47.34 -6.83
N LYS A 450 -9.75 -47.32 -7.02
CA LYS A 450 -8.87 -48.40 -6.58
C LYS A 450 -8.30 -48.04 -5.23
N LEU A 451 -8.73 -48.78 -4.22
CA LEU A 451 -8.21 -48.67 -2.85
C LEU A 451 -7.25 -49.83 -2.58
N VAL A 452 -6.06 -49.50 -2.09
CA VAL A 452 -5.03 -50.46 -1.64
C VAL A 452 -4.62 -50.06 -0.22
N ASN A 453 -4.52 -51.05 0.69
CA ASN A 453 -4.13 -50.84 2.09
C ASN A 453 -4.94 -49.84 2.93
N CYS A 454 -6.12 -49.44 2.45
CA CYS A 454 -6.98 -48.46 3.11
C CYS A 454 -8.03 -49.06 4.05
N GLU A 455 -8.23 -48.42 5.21
CA GLU A 455 -9.47 -48.41 5.97
C GLU A 455 -10.45 -47.37 5.38
N ARG A 456 -11.76 -47.65 5.46
CA ARG A 456 -12.83 -46.78 4.93
C ARG A 456 -13.52 -45.97 6.01
#